data_AF-A0A975J2M4-F1
#
_entry.id   AF-A0A975J2M4-F1
#
_cell.length_a   1.000
_cell.length_b   1.000
_cell.length_c   1.000
_cell.angle_alpha   90.00
_cell.angle_beta   90.00
_cell.angle_gamma   90.00
#
_symmetry.space_group_name_H-M   'P 1'
#
loop_
_entity.id
_entity.type
_entity.pdbx_description
1 polymer ?
#
loop_
_entity_poly.entity_id
_entity_poly.type
_entity_poly.pdbx_seq_one_letter_code
_entity_poly.pdbx_strand_id
1 'polypeptide(L)'
;MNGKPEPFHIPVSRRRFFKSMAAASAGFTLPGYLAEALTQSPIVTQGPYYPLADDIPLDKDNDLVQLTDHTTIAAGIVSYVSGRILDANGNPVKNALVELWHADREGDYLYSTGTGRNSACDANFAGFGQFITGSTGAFKFRTVKAGLYNGRTRHYHFGVTLPGRTTRSTTQTFWNETAYGLDGKAWATQNANDSIFTGITNAAQRASVNLTYLPVTGTTTGEVYANWDFVSGFTPVEPSYPASGGFMAMGTLVAGPGSSHRYRLRIPAYTGYTYEVYSNPTMAELEWKAVPFSITQTGTIDRNKHTATAEGSLDLYVDAANSAVKGFYKVCFRVPGANTGTP
;
A
#
# COMPACT_ATOMS: atom_id res chain seq x y z
N MET A 1 -24.71 13.01 -48.08
CA MET A 1 -24.93 13.56 -46.73
C MET A 1 -24.10 12.72 -45.76
N ASN A 2 -23.06 13.32 -45.18
CA ASN A 2 -22.14 12.69 -44.23
C ASN A 2 -22.80 12.57 -42.86
N GLY A 3 -23.08 11.36 -42.38
CA GLY A 3 -23.43 11.10 -40.99
C GLY A 3 -22.21 10.53 -40.25
N LYS A 4 -21.58 11.33 -39.38
CA LYS A 4 -20.55 10.84 -38.45
C LYS A 4 -21.22 9.97 -37.36
N PRO A 5 -20.59 8.86 -36.91
CA PRO A 5 -21.06 8.15 -35.74
C PRO A 5 -20.79 8.99 -34.48
N GLU A 6 -21.84 9.32 -33.74
CA GLU A 6 -21.75 9.97 -32.44
C GLU A 6 -21.22 8.97 -31.38
N PRO A 7 -20.24 9.35 -30.56
CA PRO A 7 -19.72 8.49 -29.50
C PRO A 7 -20.76 8.34 -28.38
N PHE A 8 -21.18 7.10 -28.13
CA PHE A 8 -22.02 6.72 -26.99
C PHE A 8 -21.27 7.00 -25.68
N HIS A 9 -21.49 8.18 -25.10
CA HIS A 9 -21.04 8.53 -23.76
C HIS A 9 -22.02 7.93 -22.76
N ILE A 10 -21.58 6.98 -21.93
CA ILE A 10 -22.24 6.69 -20.66
C ILE A 10 -21.62 7.63 -19.62
N PRO A 11 -22.25 8.76 -19.25
CA PRO A 11 -21.73 9.59 -18.18
C PRO A 11 -21.89 8.84 -16.86
N VAL A 12 -20.77 8.38 -16.30
CA VAL A 12 -20.71 7.94 -14.89
C VAL A 12 -20.92 9.21 -14.04
N SER A 13 -22.17 9.46 -13.64
CA SER A 13 -22.48 10.69 -12.90
C SER A 13 -21.78 10.67 -11.54
N ARG A 14 -21.07 11.75 -11.19
CA ARG A 14 -20.50 12.00 -9.84
C ARG A 14 -21.52 11.78 -8.72
N ARG A 15 -22.82 11.96 -9.01
CA ARG A 15 -23.95 11.71 -8.10
C ARG A 15 -24.14 10.23 -7.75
N ARG A 16 -23.76 9.29 -8.62
CA ARG A 16 -23.77 7.85 -8.30
C ARG A 16 -22.63 7.50 -7.35
N PHE A 17 -21.43 8.03 -7.58
CA PHE A 17 -20.27 7.87 -6.68
C PHE A 17 -20.57 8.37 -5.25
N PHE A 18 -21.22 9.53 -5.09
CA PHE A 18 -21.60 10.02 -3.76
C PHE A 18 -22.75 9.23 -3.11
N LYS A 19 -23.66 8.63 -3.89
CA LYS A 19 -24.72 7.77 -3.33
C LYS A 19 -24.18 6.41 -2.85
N SER A 20 -23.19 5.84 -3.54
CA SER A 20 -22.50 4.63 -3.07
C SER A 20 -21.56 4.91 -1.89
N MET A 21 -21.06 6.15 -1.73
CA MET A 21 -20.43 6.58 -0.47
C MET A 21 -21.39 6.56 0.72
N ALA A 22 -22.65 7.00 0.55
CA ALA A 22 -23.63 7.01 1.64
C ALA A 22 -23.96 5.60 2.16
N ALA A 23 -24.13 4.63 1.25
CA ALA A 23 -24.40 3.24 1.62
C ALA A 23 -23.22 2.56 2.34
N ALA A 24 -21.98 2.86 1.93
CA ALA A 24 -20.77 2.38 2.61
C ALA A 24 -20.51 3.12 3.95
N SER A 25 -20.96 4.37 4.09
CA SER A 25 -20.73 5.20 5.29
C SER A 25 -21.57 4.80 6.51
N ALA A 26 -22.70 4.08 6.31
CA ALA A 26 -23.60 3.70 7.40
C ALA A 26 -22.94 2.76 8.43
N GLY A 27 -21.85 2.06 8.07
CA GLY A 27 -21.08 1.20 8.98
C GLY A 27 -20.06 1.93 9.87
N PHE A 28 -19.87 3.25 9.72
CA PHE A 28 -18.78 3.98 10.38
C PHE A 28 -19.18 4.74 11.66
N THR A 29 -20.42 4.59 12.18
CA THR A 29 -20.94 5.44 13.27
C THR A 29 -21.43 4.71 14.53
N LEU A 30 -20.94 3.49 14.82
CA LEU A 30 -21.18 2.88 16.14
C LEU A 30 -19.88 2.83 16.97
N PRO A 31 -19.66 3.78 17.88
CA PRO A 31 -18.63 3.66 18.90
C PRO A 31 -19.04 2.58 19.92
N GLY A 32 -18.24 1.52 19.98
CA GLY A 32 -17.94 0.70 21.16
C GLY A 32 -19.09 0.19 22.03
N TYR A 33 -19.63 -1.00 21.72
CA TYR A 33 -20.29 -1.89 22.70
C TYR A 33 -20.16 -3.38 22.35
N LEU A 34 -19.05 -3.80 21.75
CA LEU A 34 -18.68 -5.23 21.69
C LEU A 34 -17.18 -5.33 21.95
N ALA A 35 -16.81 -5.54 23.21
CA ALA A 35 -15.51 -6.12 23.55
C ALA A 35 -15.56 -7.62 23.20
N GLU A 36 -15.76 -7.92 21.93
CA GLU A 36 -15.29 -9.20 21.39
C GLU A 36 -13.76 -9.12 21.48
N ALA A 37 -13.12 -10.16 22.02
CA ALA A 37 -11.67 -10.18 22.13
C ALA A 37 -11.07 -9.87 20.76
N LEU A 38 -10.30 -8.77 20.67
CA LEU A 38 -9.67 -8.33 19.43
C LEU A 38 -8.78 -9.46 18.92
N THR A 39 -9.25 -10.12 17.88
CA THR A 39 -8.51 -11.22 17.26
C THR A 39 -7.42 -10.60 16.41
N GLN A 40 -6.15 -10.78 16.82
CA GLN A 40 -5.01 -10.36 16.03
C GLN A 40 -5.08 -10.98 14.63
N SER A 41 -4.94 -10.18 13.58
CA SER A 41 -4.93 -10.68 12.22
C SER A 41 -3.71 -11.59 11.99
N PRO A 42 -3.88 -12.76 11.35
CA PRO A 42 -2.77 -13.67 11.10
C PRO A 42 -1.79 -13.03 10.11
N ILE A 43 -0.49 -13.22 10.33
CA ILE A 43 0.53 -12.88 9.35
C ILE A 43 0.79 -14.10 8.50
N VAL A 44 0.64 -13.96 7.18
CA VAL A 44 0.94 -15.03 6.22
C VAL A 44 1.91 -14.50 5.16
N THR A 45 2.40 -15.41 4.32
CA THR A 45 3.35 -15.06 3.26
C THR A 45 2.85 -13.89 2.41
N GLN A 46 3.79 -13.04 1.97
CA GLN A 46 3.54 -12.06 0.92
C GLN A 46 3.03 -12.72 -0.35
N GLY A 47 3.45 -13.95 -0.60
CA GLY A 47 3.18 -14.61 -1.86
C GLY A 47 3.90 -13.94 -3.04
N PRO A 48 3.75 -14.52 -4.23
CA PRO A 48 4.36 -14.01 -5.44
C PRO A 48 3.65 -12.75 -5.97
N TYR A 49 4.27 -12.08 -6.95
CA TYR A 49 3.67 -11.02 -7.78
C TYR A 49 3.27 -9.73 -7.07
N TYR A 50 3.88 -9.45 -5.93
CA TYR A 50 3.95 -8.08 -5.43
C TYR A 50 4.72 -7.20 -6.43
N PRO A 51 4.24 -6.00 -6.79
CA PRO A 51 4.96 -5.11 -7.72
C PRO A 51 6.34 -4.75 -7.19
N LEU A 52 7.38 -5.01 -7.98
CA LEU A 52 8.77 -4.69 -7.62
C LEU A 52 9.12 -3.27 -8.06
N ALA A 53 10.25 -2.73 -7.60
CA ALA A 53 10.64 -1.33 -7.83
C ALA A 53 10.61 -0.90 -9.31
N ASP A 54 10.90 -1.83 -10.23
CA ASP A 54 10.89 -1.58 -11.67
C ASP A 54 9.48 -1.69 -12.30
N ASP A 55 8.51 -2.24 -11.56
CA ASP A 55 7.15 -2.60 -12.02
C ASP A 55 6.03 -1.97 -11.15
N ILE A 56 6.34 -1.08 -10.20
CA ILE A 56 5.30 -0.37 -9.44
C ILE A 56 4.52 0.54 -10.40
N PRO A 57 3.18 0.41 -10.47
CA PRO A 57 2.39 1.24 -11.35
C PRO A 57 2.42 2.71 -10.91
N LEU A 58 2.36 3.60 -11.90
CA LEU A 58 2.17 5.03 -11.66
C LEU A 58 0.80 5.29 -11.02
N ASP A 59 -0.22 4.57 -11.49
CA ASP A 59 -1.55 4.55 -10.90
C ASP A 59 -1.64 3.48 -9.81
N LYS A 60 -1.61 3.93 -8.56
CA LYS A 60 -1.53 3.07 -7.37
C LYS A 60 -2.42 3.59 -6.25
N ASP A 61 -3.44 4.36 -6.62
CA ASP A 61 -4.40 4.86 -5.65
C ASP A 61 -5.31 3.72 -5.15
N ASN A 62 -6.45 4.07 -4.56
CA ASN A 62 -7.36 3.11 -3.99
C ASN A 62 -8.54 2.72 -4.90
N ASP A 63 -8.51 3.07 -6.19
CA ASP A 63 -9.45 2.64 -7.23
C ASP A 63 -8.77 1.80 -8.31
N LEU A 64 -8.73 0.48 -8.10
CA LEU A 64 -8.10 -0.45 -9.03
C LEU A 64 -8.95 -0.73 -10.28
N VAL A 65 -10.16 -0.17 -10.38
CA VAL A 65 -11.12 -0.42 -11.46
C VAL A 65 -11.00 0.60 -12.59
N GLN A 66 -10.46 1.78 -12.31
CA GLN A 66 -10.38 2.89 -13.26
C GLN A 66 -8.95 3.41 -13.31
N LEU A 67 -8.20 2.99 -14.33
CA LEU A 67 -6.90 3.56 -14.62
C LEU A 67 -7.07 4.97 -15.21
N THR A 68 -6.19 5.89 -14.81
CA THR A 68 -6.26 7.33 -15.14
C THR A 68 -6.27 7.60 -16.65
N ASP A 69 -5.57 6.79 -17.44
CA ASP A 69 -5.41 6.93 -18.89
C ASP A 69 -6.29 5.97 -19.71
N HIS A 70 -7.13 5.16 -19.06
CA HIS A 70 -8.04 4.24 -19.74
C HIS A 70 -9.47 4.79 -19.77
N THR A 71 -10.17 4.58 -20.89
CA THR A 71 -11.61 4.87 -21.01
C THR A 71 -12.50 3.69 -20.63
N THR A 72 -11.91 2.49 -20.59
CA THR A 72 -12.56 1.23 -20.22
C THR A 72 -12.22 0.90 -18.77
N ILE A 73 -13.23 0.53 -17.98
CA ILE A 73 -13.03 0.03 -16.61
C ILE A 73 -12.66 -1.44 -16.61
N ALA A 74 -12.00 -1.90 -15.53
CA ALA A 74 -11.80 -3.31 -15.28
C ALA A 74 -13.13 -4.09 -15.31
N ALA A 75 -13.11 -5.25 -15.94
CA ALA A 75 -14.20 -6.19 -15.99
C ALA A 75 -14.32 -6.99 -14.69
N GLY A 76 -15.52 -7.49 -14.42
CA GLY A 76 -15.82 -8.32 -13.25
C GLY A 76 -16.78 -7.66 -12.28
N ILE A 77 -17.01 -8.33 -11.15
CA ILE A 77 -17.89 -7.83 -10.10
C ILE A 77 -17.12 -6.80 -9.29
N VAL A 78 -17.54 -5.53 -9.37
CA VAL A 78 -16.95 -4.45 -8.58
C VAL A 78 -17.18 -4.74 -7.09
N SER A 79 -16.09 -4.65 -6.33
CA SER A 79 -15.97 -4.96 -4.92
C SER A 79 -15.44 -3.74 -4.17
N TYR A 80 -16.16 -3.34 -3.13
CA TYR A 80 -15.69 -2.34 -2.17
C TYR A 80 -15.16 -3.05 -0.93
N VAL A 81 -13.85 -2.95 -0.70
CA VAL A 81 -13.22 -3.53 0.49
C VAL A 81 -12.82 -2.39 1.42
N SER A 82 -13.32 -2.41 2.64
CA SER A 82 -13.05 -1.34 3.60
C SER A 82 -12.93 -1.86 5.02
N GLY A 83 -12.38 -1.05 5.91
CA GLY A 83 -12.30 -1.38 7.32
C GLY A 83 -11.33 -0.45 8.01
N ARG A 84 -10.77 -0.89 9.14
CA ARG A 84 -9.85 -0.11 9.96
C ARG A 84 -8.55 -0.85 10.21
N ILE A 85 -7.47 -0.08 10.34
CA ILE A 85 -6.22 -0.56 10.90
C ILE A 85 -6.24 -0.27 12.40
N LEU A 86 -6.12 -1.32 13.20
CA LEU A 86 -6.18 -1.29 14.65
C LEU A 86 -4.85 -1.76 15.26
N ASP A 87 -4.47 -1.15 16.37
CA ASP A 87 -3.32 -1.57 17.17
C ASP A 87 -3.63 -2.80 18.05
N ALA A 88 -2.67 -3.24 18.86
CA ALA A 88 -2.87 -4.38 19.78
C ALA A 88 -3.99 -4.18 20.82
N ASN A 89 -4.34 -2.93 21.12
CA ASN A 89 -5.38 -2.55 22.08
C ASN A 89 -6.72 -2.23 21.40
N GLY A 90 -6.78 -2.29 20.06
CA GLY A 90 -7.96 -1.97 19.27
C GLY A 90 -8.13 -0.49 18.94
N ASN A 91 -7.12 0.34 19.20
CA ASN A 91 -7.18 1.75 18.84
C ASN A 91 -6.94 1.92 17.34
N PRO A 92 -7.65 2.85 16.67
CA PRO A 92 -7.41 3.15 15.26
C PRO A 92 -6.02 3.74 15.04
N VAL A 93 -5.31 3.24 14.03
CA VAL A 93 -3.97 3.71 13.67
C VAL A 93 -4.06 4.68 12.50
N LYS A 94 -3.70 5.94 12.75
CA LYS A 94 -3.53 6.97 11.70
C LYS A 94 -2.21 6.78 10.96
N ASN A 95 -2.15 7.16 9.68
CA ASN A 95 -0.96 7.14 8.83
C ASN A 95 -0.35 5.75 8.62
N ALA A 96 -1.11 4.67 8.87
CA ALA A 96 -0.73 3.35 8.40
C ALA A 96 -0.88 3.29 6.87
N LEU A 97 0.16 2.79 6.20
CA LEU A 97 0.11 2.46 4.78
C LEU A 97 -0.54 1.08 4.62
N VAL A 98 -1.62 1.05 3.86
CA VAL A 98 -2.35 -0.17 3.48
C VAL A 98 -2.15 -0.38 2.00
N GLU A 99 -1.72 -1.56 1.62
CA GLU A 99 -1.44 -1.95 0.25
C GLU A 99 -2.27 -3.18 -0.07
N LEU A 100 -2.91 -3.19 -1.23
CA LEU A 100 -3.75 -4.28 -1.69
C LEU A 100 -3.25 -4.72 -3.07
N TRP A 101 -3.07 -6.04 -3.24
CA TRP A 101 -2.78 -6.62 -4.55
C TRP A 101 -3.49 -7.96 -4.71
N HIS A 102 -3.91 -8.25 -5.94
CA HIS A 102 -4.53 -9.52 -6.28
C HIS A 102 -4.60 -9.74 -7.79
N ALA A 103 -4.98 -10.95 -8.17
CA ALA A 103 -5.30 -11.31 -9.54
C ALA A 103 -6.58 -10.63 -10.03
N ASP A 104 -6.69 -10.44 -11.35
CA ASP A 104 -7.93 -9.99 -11.98
C ASP A 104 -9.10 -10.99 -11.82
N ARG A 105 -10.21 -10.74 -12.51
CA ARG A 105 -11.41 -11.61 -12.47
C ARG A 105 -11.18 -13.03 -12.99
N GLU A 106 -10.18 -13.24 -13.83
CA GLU A 106 -9.84 -14.52 -14.46
C GLU A 106 -8.75 -15.27 -13.68
N GLY A 107 -8.15 -14.62 -12.67
CA GLY A 107 -7.12 -15.23 -11.83
C GLY A 107 -5.70 -14.90 -12.28
N ASP A 108 -5.51 -13.92 -13.17
CA ASP A 108 -4.21 -13.50 -13.65
C ASP A 108 -3.65 -12.30 -12.87
N TYR A 109 -2.37 -12.38 -12.48
CA TYR A 109 -1.67 -11.28 -11.83
C TYR A 109 -1.00 -10.37 -12.87
N LEU A 110 -1.29 -9.07 -12.82
CA LEU A 110 -0.71 -8.10 -13.77
C LEU A 110 0.82 -7.99 -13.65
N TYR A 111 1.37 -8.23 -12.46
CA TYR A 111 2.81 -8.11 -12.18
C TYR A 111 3.52 -9.47 -12.17
N SER A 112 2.93 -10.49 -12.79
CA SER A 112 3.65 -11.75 -13.03
C SER A 112 4.63 -11.58 -14.19
N THR A 113 5.92 -11.78 -13.92
CA THR A 113 7.01 -11.74 -14.92
C THR A 113 7.13 -13.02 -15.76
N GLY A 114 6.24 -14.00 -15.55
CA GLY A 114 6.27 -15.30 -16.22
C GLY A 114 5.30 -15.43 -17.40
N THR A 115 5.55 -16.44 -18.25
CA THR A 115 4.75 -16.83 -19.44
C THR A 115 3.39 -17.47 -19.12
N GLY A 116 2.92 -17.40 -17.87
CA GLY A 116 1.72 -18.07 -17.37
C GLY A 116 0.43 -17.25 -17.43
N ARG A 117 0.46 -16.05 -18.02
CA ARG A 117 -0.72 -15.19 -18.17
C ARG A 117 -1.67 -15.77 -19.21
N ASN A 118 -2.92 -15.95 -18.83
CA ASN A 118 -3.95 -16.28 -19.80
C ASN A 118 -4.14 -15.12 -20.80
N SER A 119 -4.58 -15.43 -22.02
CA SER A 119 -4.97 -14.44 -23.01
C SER A 119 -6.19 -13.61 -22.60
N ALA A 120 -6.92 -14.03 -21.56
CA ALA A 120 -8.07 -13.32 -20.99
C ALA A 120 -7.71 -12.31 -19.88
N CYS A 121 -6.42 -12.13 -19.57
CA CYS A 121 -5.94 -11.15 -18.60
C CYS A 121 -6.49 -9.74 -18.89
N ASP A 122 -7.05 -9.10 -17.86
CA ASP A 122 -7.67 -7.79 -17.99
C ASP A 122 -6.63 -6.66 -17.90
N ALA A 123 -6.26 -6.14 -19.06
CA ALA A 123 -5.33 -5.01 -19.18
C ALA A 123 -5.87 -3.69 -18.58
N ASN A 124 -7.16 -3.60 -18.23
CA ASN A 124 -7.75 -2.42 -17.59
C ASN A 124 -7.80 -2.51 -16.06
N PHE A 125 -7.36 -3.63 -15.49
CA PHE A 125 -7.32 -3.83 -14.06
C PHE A 125 -5.94 -3.45 -13.50
N ALA A 126 -5.92 -2.60 -12.46
CA ALA A 126 -4.66 -2.12 -11.89
C ALA A 126 -3.86 -3.22 -11.18
N GLY A 127 -4.52 -4.18 -10.52
CA GLY A 127 -3.84 -5.26 -9.79
C GLY A 127 -3.13 -4.87 -8.49
N PHE A 128 -2.87 -3.58 -8.27
CA PHE A 128 -2.25 -3.04 -7.06
C PHE A 128 -2.83 -1.66 -6.71
N GLY A 129 -2.96 -1.38 -5.41
CA GLY A 129 -3.32 -0.05 -4.92
C GLY A 129 -2.85 0.20 -3.50
N GLN A 130 -2.81 1.47 -3.11
CA GLN A 130 -2.36 1.94 -1.80
C GLN A 130 -3.36 2.91 -1.17
N PHE A 131 -3.42 2.91 0.16
CA PHE A 131 -4.22 3.84 0.94
C PHE A 131 -3.46 4.22 2.22
N ILE A 132 -3.46 5.52 2.57
CA ILE A 132 -2.93 6.00 3.84
C ILE A 132 -4.10 6.34 4.76
N THR A 133 -4.17 5.68 5.90
CA THR A 133 -5.27 5.84 6.86
C THR A 133 -5.31 7.22 7.51
N GLY A 134 -6.52 7.76 7.66
CA GLY A 134 -6.79 8.98 8.42
C GLY A 134 -6.86 8.73 9.93
N SER A 135 -7.33 9.72 10.71
CA SER A 135 -7.43 9.64 12.18
C SER A 135 -8.34 8.52 12.70
N THR A 136 -9.29 8.05 11.89
CA THR A 136 -10.20 6.96 12.23
C THR A 136 -9.59 5.57 11.96
N GLY A 137 -8.36 5.51 11.43
CA GLY A 137 -7.73 4.27 10.99
C GLY A 137 -8.40 3.63 9.77
N ALA A 138 -9.42 4.27 9.19
CA ALA A 138 -10.20 3.71 8.11
C ALA A 138 -9.42 3.65 6.79
N PHE A 139 -9.61 2.58 6.03
CA PHE A 139 -9.18 2.43 4.64
C PHE A 139 -10.35 1.98 3.76
N LYS A 140 -10.25 2.23 2.46
CA LYS A 140 -11.20 1.76 1.47
C LYS A 140 -10.53 1.57 0.12
N PHE A 141 -10.79 0.44 -0.52
CA PHE A 141 -10.45 0.16 -1.90
C PHE A 141 -11.72 -0.07 -2.72
N ARG A 142 -11.71 0.40 -3.97
CA ARG A 142 -12.62 -0.04 -5.02
C ARG A 142 -11.82 -0.95 -5.94
N THR A 143 -12.25 -2.19 -6.09
CA THR A 143 -11.55 -3.21 -6.90
C THR A 143 -12.57 -4.15 -7.55
N VAL A 144 -12.14 -5.30 -8.07
CA VAL A 144 -12.99 -6.39 -8.55
C VAL A 144 -12.83 -7.63 -7.65
N LYS A 145 -13.83 -8.51 -7.59
CA LYS A 145 -13.65 -9.83 -6.97
C LYS A 145 -12.60 -10.62 -7.74
N ALA A 146 -11.54 -11.06 -7.06
CA ALA A 146 -10.48 -11.84 -7.68
C ALA A 146 -11.02 -13.18 -8.21
N GLY A 147 -10.48 -13.62 -9.34
CA GLY A 147 -10.66 -14.96 -9.87
C GLY A 147 -9.85 -16.01 -9.12
N LEU A 148 -10.01 -17.28 -9.52
CA LEU A 148 -9.17 -18.37 -9.01
C LEU A 148 -7.80 -18.31 -9.66
N TYR A 149 -6.77 -18.03 -8.86
CA TYR A 149 -5.38 -18.16 -9.29
C TYR A 149 -4.84 -19.55 -8.96
N ASN A 150 -4.00 -20.10 -9.85
CA ASN A 150 -3.42 -21.46 -9.83
C ASN A 150 -3.39 -22.16 -8.45
N GLY A 151 -4.35 -23.05 -8.22
CA GLY A 151 -4.41 -23.91 -7.03
C GLY A 151 -4.71 -23.18 -5.70
N ARG A 152 -5.10 -21.91 -5.74
CA ARG A 152 -5.42 -21.09 -4.57
C ARG A 152 -6.89 -20.71 -4.57
N THR A 153 -7.45 -20.53 -3.37
CA THR A 153 -8.77 -19.92 -3.22
C THR A 153 -8.74 -18.45 -3.61
N ARG A 154 -9.91 -17.87 -3.85
CA ARG A 154 -9.98 -16.43 -4.13
C ARG A 154 -9.51 -15.66 -2.90
N HIS A 155 -8.59 -14.74 -3.13
CA HIS A 155 -7.97 -13.98 -2.05
C HIS A 155 -7.56 -12.59 -2.50
N TYR A 156 -7.43 -11.71 -1.51
CA TYR A 156 -6.68 -10.47 -1.65
C TYR A 156 -5.49 -10.50 -0.73
N HIS A 157 -4.33 -10.09 -1.24
CA HIS A 157 -3.21 -9.82 -0.37
C HIS A 157 -3.32 -8.43 0.23
N PHE A 158 -2.87 -8.32 1.47
CA PHE A 158 -2.77 -7.06 2.19
C PHE A 158 -1.39 -6.88 2.78
N GLY A 159 -0.85 -5.69 2.57
CA GLY A 159 0.38 -5.22 3.17
C GLY A 159 0.05 -4.05 4.09
N VAL A 160 0.37 -4.16 5.38
CA VAL A 160 0.12 -3.11 6.36
C VAL A 160 1.44 -2.69 7.00
N THR A 161 1.80 -1.43 6.81
CA THR A 161 2.95 -0.82 7.47
C THR A 161 2.45 0.23 8.45
N LEU A 162 2.59 -0.06 9.75
CA LEU A 162 2.23 0.91 10.79
C LEU A 162 3.26 2.06 10.85
N PRO A 163 2.85 3.25 11.33
CA PRO A 163 3.77 4.33 11.61
C PRO A 163 4.95 3.87 12.48
N GLY A 164 6.15 4.37 12.17
CA GLY A 164 7.37 4.03 12.92
C GLY A 164 7.96 2.65 12.63
N ARG A 165 7.30 1.81 11.82
CA ARG A 165 7.84 0.49 11.44
C ARG A 165 8.56 0.53 10.10
N THR A 166 9.64 -0.25 10.01
CA THR A 166 10.39 -0.50 8.76
C THR A 166 9.95 -1.75 8.03
N THR A 167 9.18 -2.59 8.71
CA THR A 167 8.72 -3.87 8.20
C THR A 167 7.21 -3.84 8.01
N ARG A 168 6.80 -4.39 6.88
CA ARG A 168 5.41 -4.59 6.52
C ARG A 168 4.90 -5.89 7.13
N SER A 169 3.72 -5.83 7.72
CA SER A 169 2.92 -7.00 8.07
C SER A 169 2.13 -7.42 6.86
N THR A 170 2.33 -8.64 6.38
CA THR A 170 1.57 -9.16 5.24
C THR A 170 0.55 -10.19 5.67
N THR A 171 -0.63 -10.13 5.08
CA THR A 171 -1.67 -11.13 5.25
C THR A 171 -2.45 -11.34 3.95
N GLN A 172 -3.38 -12.28 3.98
CA GLN A 172 -4.30 -12.56 2.89
C GLN A 172 -5.71 -12.68 3.46
N THR A 173 -6.67 -12.06 2.79
CA THR A 173 -8.10 -12.27 3.04
C THR A 173 -8.66 -13.23 2.02
N PHE A 174 -9.64 -14.01 2.41
CA PHE A 174 -10.22 -15.12 1.65
C PHE A 174 -11.74 -15.04 1.73
N TRP A 175 -12.46 -15.76 0.87
CA TRP A 175 -13.91 -15.85 1.00
C TRP A 175 -14.45 -17.12 0.34
N ASN A 176 -15.55 -17.62 0.89
CA ASN A 176 -16.25 -18.77 0.33
C ASN A 176 -17.41 -18.32 -0.57
N GLU A 177 -17.34 -18.70 -1.83
CA GLU A 177 -18.45 -18.67 -2.79
C GLU A 177 -18.17 -19.75 -3.83
N THR A 178 -19.17 -20.19 -4.58
CA THR A 178 -18.88 -21.02 -5.77
C THR A 178 -18.06 -20.21 -6.77
N ALA A 179 -16.90 -20.74 -7.18
CA ALA A 179 -16.08 -20.21 -8.26
C ALA A 179 -15.96 -21.29 -9.32
N TYR A 180 -15.62 -20.84 -10.52
CA TYR A 180 -15.38 -21.70 -11.65
C TYR A 180 -13.94 -21.45 -12.11
N GLY A 181 -13.22 -22.52 -12.47
CA GLY A 181 -11.97 -22.38 -13.18
C GLY A 181 -12.20 -21.84 -14.59
N LEU A 182 -11.11 -21.50 -15.28
CA LEU A 182 -11.14 -21.07 -16.69
C LEU A 182 -11.73 -22.15 -17.63
N ASP A 183 -11.68 -23.41 -17.22
CA ASP A 183 -12.30 -24.54 -17.92
C ASP A 183 -13.81 -24.71 -17.63
N GLY A 184 -14.41 -23.79 -16.86
CA GLY A 184 -15.81 -23.79 -16.49
C GLY A 184 -16.17 -24.78 -15.37
N LYS A 185 -15.21 -25.51 -14.80
CA LYS A 185 -15.50 -26.46 -13.71
C LYS A 185 -15.61 -25.76 -12.37
N ALA A 186 -16.64 -26.12 -11.61
CA ALA A 186 -16.85 -25.61 -10.27
C ALA A 186 -15.75 -26.08 -9.31
N TRP A 187 -15.25 -25.17 -8.50
CA TRP A 187 -14.29 -25.48 -7.45
C TRP A 187 -15.01 -25.58 -6.11
N ALA A 188 -15.35 -26.82 -5.72
CA ALA A 188 -16.37 -27.14 -4.72
C ALA A 188 -16.01 -26.76 -3.27
N THR A 189 -14.73 -26.81 -2.87
CA THR A 189 -14.33 -26.58 -1.47
C THR A 189 -13.18 -25.59 -1.37
N GLN A 190 -13.48 -24.30 -1.50
CA GLN A 190 -12.46 -23.30 -1.84
C GLN A 190 -11.41 -23.09 -0.75
N ASN A 191 -11.85 -22.58 0.40
CA ASN A 191 -10.93 -22.28 1.49
C ASN A 191 -10.35 -23.54 2.14
N ALA A 192 -11.07 -24.67 2.16
CA ALA A 192 -10.55 -25.92 2.74
C ALA A 192 -9.47 -26.58 1.87
N ASN A 193 -9.40 -26.23 0.58
CA ASN A 193 -8.38 -26.71 -0.34
C ASN A 193 -7.16 -25.77 -0.42
N ASP A 194 -7.20 -24.60 0.24
CA ASP A 194 -6.12 -23.62 0.22
C ASP A 194 -5.15 -23.84 1.38
N SER A 195 -3.88 -24.11 1.06
CA SER A 195 -2.85 -24.40 2.06
C SER A 195 -2.47 -23.19 2.93
N ILE A 196 -2.63 -21.97 2.44
CA ILE A 196 -2.36 -20.76 3.22
C ILE A 196 -3.52 -20.50 4.20
N PHE A 197 -4.77 -20.64 3.75
CA PHE A 197 -5.93 -20.51 4.63
C PHE A 197 -5.95 -21.58 5.72
N THR A 198 -5.78 -22.85 5.34
CA THR A 198 -5.76 -23.98 6.29
C THR A 198 -4.52 -23.97 7.20
N GLY A 199 -3.42 -23.37 6.73
CA GLY A 199 -2.21 -23.15 7.53
C GLY A 199 -2.37 -22.15 8.68
N ILE A 200 -3.40 -21.30 8.67
CA ILE A 200 -3.75 -20.44 9.81
C ILE A 200 -4.39 -21.33 10.88
N THR A 201 -3.60 -21.85 11.82
CA THR A 201 -4.03 -22.87 12.79
C THR A 201 -5.04 -22.33 13.82
N ASN A 202 -4.88 -21.07 14.25
CA ASN A 202 -5.81 -20.42 15.17
C ASN A 202 -7.16 -20.15 14.47
N ALA A 203 -8.23 -20.76 14.98
CA ALA A 203 -9.55 -20.68 14.37
C ALA A 203 -10.14 -19.26 14.33
N ALA A 204 -9.91 -18.46 15.37
CA ALA A 204 -10.37 -17.07 15.40
C ALA A 204 -9.61 -16.23 14.37
N GLN A 205 -8.28 -16.37 14.29
CA GLN A 205 -7.48 -15.66 13.28
C GLN A 205 -7.89 -16.06 11.86
N ARG A 206 -8.13 -17.34 11.62
CA ARG A 206 -8.61 -17.84 10.33
C ARG A 206 -10.00 -17.31 9.97
N ALA A 207 -10.90 -17.19 10.94
CA ALA A 207 -12.20 -16.56 10.75
C ALA A 207 -12.07 -15.05 10.46
N SER A 208 -11.12 -14.36 11.11
CA SER A 208 -10.92 -12.92 10.96
C SER A 208 -10.50 -12.47 9.55
N VAL A 209 -9.97 -13.39 8.73
CA VAL A 209 -9.58 -13.12 7.34
C VAL A 209 -10.56 -13.69 6.31
N ASN A 210 -11.71 -14.21 6.75
CA ASN A 210 -12.75 -14.73 5.87
C ASN A 210 -13.80 -13.63 5.60
N LEU A 211 -13.70 -12.96 4.46
CA LEU A 211 -14.59 -11.89 4.07
C LEU A 211 -16.01 -12.40 3.84
N THR A 212 -16.96 -11.66 4.39
CA THR A 212 -18.38 -11.82 4.06
C THR A 212 -18.78 -10.70 3.11
N TYR A 213 -19.14 -11.07 1.88
CA TYR A 213 -19.61 -10.13 0.88
C TYR A 213 -21.12 -9.91 1.00
N LEU A 214 -21.51 -8.64 0.94
CA LEU A 214 -22.90 -8.20 0.89
C LEU A 214 -23.14 -7.40 -0.39
N PRO A 215 -24.33 -7.50 -1.00
CA PRO A 215 -24.67 -6.70 -2.17
C PRO A 215 -24.79 -5.22 -1.80
N VAL A 216 -24.33 -4.33 -2.68
CA VAL A 216 -24.57 -2.89 -2.57
C VAL A 216 -25.98 -2.60 -3.07
N THR A 217 -26.88 -2.25 -2.15
CA THR A 217 -28.29 -1.99 -2.46
C THR A 217 -28.46 -0.84 -3.45
N GLY A 218 -29.38 -0.99 -4.40
CA GLY A 218 -29.70 0.04 -5.39
C GLY A 218 -28.75 0.11 -6.59
N THR A 219 -27.83 -0.85 -6.71
CA THR A 219 -26.97 -1.02 -7.88
C THR A 219 -27.59 -2.05 -8.83
N THR A 220 -27.43 -1.84 -10.13
CA THR A 220 -27.90 -2.78 -11.18
C THR A 220 -26.78 -3.64 -11.74
N THR A 221 -25.54 -3.37 -11.33
CA THR A 221 -24.28 -3.96 -11.81
C THR A 221 -23.80 -5.12 -10.93
N GLY A 222 -24.52 -5.42 -9.85
CA GLY A 222 -24.16 -6.50 -8.91
C GLY A 222 -22.97 -6.17 -8.01
N GLU A 223 -22.71 -4.88 -7.78
CA GLU A 223 -21.66 -4.42 -6.87
C GLU A 223 -21.80 -5.06 -5.49
N VAL A 224 -20.67 -5.42 -4.88
CA VAL A 224 -20.61 -5.98 -3.53
C VAL A 224 -19.67 -5.18 -2.64
N TYR A 225 -19.81 -5.34 -1.33
CA TYR A 225 -18.86 -4.81 -0.37
C TYR A 225 -18.53 -5.86 0.70
N ALA A 226 -17.33 -5.74 1.27
CA ALA A 226 -16.89 -6.50 2.43
C ALA A 226 -16.17 -5.57 3.40
N ASN A 227 -16.43 -5.78 4.69
CA ASN A 227 -15.76 -5.05 5.77
C ASN A 227 -14.74 -5.96 6.45
N TRP A 228 -13.52 -5.46 6.65
CA TRP A 228 -12.43 -6.19 7.27
C TRP A 228 -11.51 -5.27 8.06
N ASP A 229 -11.44 -5.47 9.36
CA ASP A 229 -10.50 -4.77 10.23
C ASP A 229 -9.21 -5.58 10.33
N PHE A 230 -8.07 -4.90 10.20
CA PHE A 230 -6.75 -5.49 10.45
C PHE A 230 -6.29 -5.11 11.86
N VAL A 231 -6.09 -6.12 12.71
CA VAL A 231 -5.56 -5.95 14.06
C VAL A 231 -4.10 -6.36 14.05
N SER A 232 -3.19 -5.39 14.17
CA SER A 232 -1.76 -5.63 13.98
C SER A 232 -1.15 -6.54 15.06
N GLY A 233 -1.70 -6.53 16.28
CA GLY A 233 -1.07 -7.13 17.46
C GLY A 233 0.18 -6.38 17.93
N PHE A 234 0.49 -5.25 17.29
CA PHE A 234 1.50 -4.30 17.73
C PHE A 234 0.79 -3.01 18.17
N THR A 235 1.17 -2.48 19.33
CA THR A 235 0.89 -1.08 19.66
C THR A 235 1.93 -0.23 18.93
N PRO A 236 1.53 0.74 18.09
CA PRO A 236 2.46 1.73 17.57
C PRO A 236 3.23 2.33 18.74
N VAL A 237 4.53 2.12 18.76
CA VAL A 237 5.42 2.75 19.72
C VAL A 237 6.08 3.91 18.98
N GLU A 238 6.09 5.09 19.60
CA GLU A 238 6.88 6.21 19.10
C GLU A 238 8.34 5.75 18.91
N PRO A 239 8.92 5.87 17.71
CA PRO A 239 10.24 5.34 17.46
C PRO A 239 11.31 6.12 18.25
N SER A 240 12.17 5.39 18.96
CA SER A 240 13.47 5.90 19.39
C SER A 240 14.45 5.85 18.22
N TYR A 241 14.89 7.02 17.76
CA TYR A 241 15.78 7.21 16.62
C TYR A 241 17.16 6.56 16.85
N PRO A 242 17.84 5.98 15.81
CA PRO A 242 17.61 6.06 14.36
C PRO A 242 17.07 4.76 13.68
N ALA A 243 16.27 3.95 14.38
CA ALA A 243 15.91 2.60 13.92
C ALA A 243 14.72 2.50 12.93
N SER A 244 14.01 3.60 12.64
CA SER A 244 12.74 3.57 11.90
C SER A 244 12.80 4.29 10.54
N GLY A 245 13.06 3.54 9.48
CA GLY A 245 12.79 3.89 8.09
C GLY A 245 13.95 4.60 7.40
N GLY A 246 14.57 3.94 6.42
CA GLY A 246 15.63 4.53 5.62
C GLY A 246 16.24 3.54 4.63
N PHE A 247 17.02 4.06 3.70
CA PHE A 247 17.77 3.27 2.73
C PHE A 247 19.20 3.77 2.64
N MET A 248 20.07 2.94 2.08
CA MET A 248 21.44 3.32 1.78
C MET A 248 21.47 4.11 0.48
N ALA A 249 22.05 5.30 0.51
CA ALA A 249 22.26 6.16 -0.64
C ALA A 249 23.75 6.26 -0.97
N MET A 250 24.07 6.12 -2.25
CA MET A 250 25.39 6.37 -2.78
C MET A 250 25.55 7.85 -3.13
N GLY A 251 26.56 8.48 -2.56
CA GLY A 251 26.94 9.84 -2.84
C GLY A 251 27.80 9.96 -4.08
N THR A 252 27.38 10.80 -5.02
CA THR A 252 28.21 11.22 -6.15
C THR A 252 29.02 12.45 -5.74
N LEU A 253 30.34 12.40 -5.86
CA LEU A 253 31.19 13.57 -5.59
C LEU A 253 30.90 14.68 -6.62
N VAL A 254 30.66 15.89 -6.15
CA VAL A 254 30.37 17.09 -6.96
C VAL A 254 31.10 18.31 -6.40
N ALA A 255 31.25 19.35 -7.21
CA ALA A 255 31.82 20.63 -6.76
C ALA A 255 30.90 21.30 -5.72
N GLY A 256 31.48 21.78 -4.63
CA GLY A 256 30.83 22.62 -3.62
C GLY A 256 31.16 24.10 -3.78
N PRO A 257 30.81 24.95 -2.80
CA PRO A 257 31.19 26.36 -2.79
C PRO A 257 32.72 26.54 -2.78
N GLY A 258 33.23 27.49 -3.59
CA GLY A 258 34.66 27.76 -3.70
C GLY A 258 35.43 26.54 -4.22
N SER A 259 36.45 26.11 -3.48
CA SER A 259 37.27 24.92 -3.78
C SER A 259 36.83 23.65 -3.04
N SER A 260 35.70 23.70 -2.32
CA SER A 260 35.18 22.55 -1.56
C SER A 260 34.50 21.52 -2.46
N HIS A 261 34.30 20.32 -1.94
CA HIS A 261 33.57 19.24 -2.60
C HIS A 261 32.40 18.78 -1.73
N ARG A 262 31.38 18.19 -2.36
CA ARG A 262 30.22 17.62 -1.69
C ARG A 262 29.87 16.26 -2.25
N TYR A 263 29.16 15.47 -1.47
CA TYR A 263 28.46 14.29 -1.98
C TYR A 263 27.00 14.63 -2.23
N ARG A 264 26.56 14.48 -3.49
CA ARG A 264 25.16 14.55 -3.88
C ARG A 264 24.49 13.19 -3.66
N LEU A 265 23.48 13.17 -2.82
CA LEU A 265 22.58 12.04 -2.60
C LEU A 265 21.28 12.32 -3.37
N ARG A 266 21.06 11.57 -4.44
CA ARG A 266 19.79 11.63 -5.17
C ARG A 266 18.82 10.62 -4.57
N ILE A 267 17.70 11.11 -4.05
CA ILE A 267 16.72 10.30 -3.34
C ILE A 267 15.32 10.45 -3.92
N PRO A 268 14.44 9.44 -3.78
CA PRO A 268 13.02 9.61 -4.06
C PRO A 268 12.39 10.58 -3.04
N ALA A 269 11.62 11.53 -3.56
CA ALA A 269 10.90 12.55 -2.81
C ALA A 269 9.40 12.22 -2.82
N TYR A 270 8.79 12.21 -1.63
CA TYR A 270 7.35 12.08 -1.47
C TYR A 270 6.81 13.31 -0.73
N THR A 271 5.69 13.86 -1.18
CA THR A 271 5.14 15.10 -0.64
C THR A 271 4.82 14.93 0.84
N GLY A 272 5.34 15.85 1.65
CA GLY A 272 5.22 15.87 3.09
C GLY A 272 6.18 14.93 3.84
N TYR A 273 7.01 14.14 3.14
CA TYR A 273 8.00 13.29 3.81
C TYR A 273 9.19 14.12 4.30
N THR A 274 9.64 13.90 5.54
CA THR A 274 10.83 14.56 6.11
C THR A 274 12.05 13.64 6.08
N TYR A 275 13.12 14.07 5.42
CA TYR A 275 14.37 13.31 5.26
C TYR A 275 15.45 13.77 6.24
N GLU A 276 16.28 12.84 6.73
CA GLU A 276 17.44 13.05 7.60
C GLU A 276 18.58 12.14 7.16
N VAL A 277 19.82 12.64 7.15
CA VAL A 277 20.99 11.93 6.61
C VAL A 277 21.92 11.51 7.72
N TYR A 278 22.44 10.29 7.66
CA TYR A 278 23.38 9.72 8.61
C TYR A 278 24.63 9.20 7.89
N SER A 279 25.79 9.35 8.53
CA SER A 279 27.08 8.82 8.08
C SER A 279 27.66 7.84 9.11
N ASN A 280 28.49 6.91 8.63
CA ASN A 280 29.22 5.97 9.46
C ASN A 280 30.60 5.71 8.85
N PRO A 281 31.68 6.30 9.40
CA PRO A 281 33.01 6.23 8.81
C PRO A 281 33.63 4.82 8.88
N THR A 282 33.12 3.94 9.74
CA THR A 282 33.67 2.59 10.02
C THR A 282 32.79 1.47 9.47
N MET A 283 31.57 1.77 9.00
CA MET A 283 30.53 0.79 8.64
C MET A 283 30.12 -0.16 9.80
N ALA A 284 30.46 0.17 11.05
CA ALA A 284 30.08 -0.62 12.22
C ALA A 284 28.60 -0.44 12.58
N GLU A 285 27.89 -1.50 12.99
CA GLU A 285 26.42 -1.46 13.19
C GLU A 285 25.92 -0.40 14.20
N LEU A 286 26.77 0.07 15.11
CA LEU A 286 26.39 0.90 16.26
C LEU A 286 26.79 2.40 16.17
N GLU A 287 27.39 2.88 15.06
CA GLU A 287 28.03 4.22 15.02
C GLU A 287 27.48 5.21 13.95
N TRP A 288 26.27 5.00 13.45
CA TRP A 288 25.64 5.96 12.51
C TRP A 288 25.30 7.29 13.19
N LYS A 289 25.86 8.40 12.71
CA LYS A 289 25.64 9.75 13.24
C LYS A 289 24.94 10.64 12.22
N ALA A 290 23.98 11.44 12.68
CA ALA A 290 23.31 12.41 11.83
C ALA A 290 24.33 13.44 11.32
N VAL A 291 24.23 13.77 10.03
CA VAL A 291 25.07 14.78 9.37
C VAL A 291 24.21 15.85 8.74
N PRO A 292 24.62 17.13 8.84
CA PRO A 292 23.89 18.21 8.22
C PRO A 292 24.08 18.19 6.69
N PHE A 293 23.14 18.75 5.96
CA PHE A 293 23.18 18.83 4.50
C PHE A 293 22.60 20.15 3.97
N SER A 294 22.76 20.38 2.68
CA SER A 294 22.10 21.45 1.90
C SER A 294 21.13 20.82 0.88
N ILE A 295 20.07 21.54 0.49
CA ILE A 295 19.16 21.14 -0.61
C ILE A 295 19.58 21.68 -1.98
N THR A 296 20.64 22.48 -2.02
CA THR A 296 21.25 22.96 -3.27
C THR A 296 22.75 22.70 -3.24
N GLN A 297 23.32 22.50 -4.44
CA GLN A 297 24.71 22.08 -4.58
C GLN A 297 25.71 23.05 -3.93
N THR A 298 25.47 24.36 -4.06
CA THR A 298 26.34 25.42 -3.52
C THR A 298 25.73 26.17 -2.33
N GLY A 299 24.55 25.77 -1.85
CA GLY A 299 23.88 26.41 -0.72
C GLY A 299 24.57 26.14 0.62
N THR A 300 24.21 26.89 1.65
CA THR A 300 24.72 26.68 3.01
C THR A 300 24.25 25.33 3.57
N ILE A 301 25.13 24.63 4.28
CA ILE A 301 24.76 23.43 5.04
C ILE A 301 24.13 23.91 6.36
N ASP A 302 22.81 23.93 6.41
CA ASP A 302 22.04 24.64 7.44
C ASP A 302 20.95 23.78 8.09
N ARG A 303 20.78 22.52 7.66
CA ARG A 303 19.68 21.67 8.14
C ARG A 303 20.10 20.23 8.35
N ASN A 304 19.47 19.63 9.37
CA ASN A 304 19.54 18.20 9.64
C ASN A 304 18.32 17.46 9.10
N LYS A 305 17.24 18.19 8.76
CA LYS A 305 15.97 17.61 8.28
C LYS A 305 15.40 18.45 7.14
N HIS A 306 14.72 17.80 6.19
CA HIS A 306 14.01 18.51 5.12
C HIS A 306 12.71 17.80 4.74
N THR A 307 11.59 18.53 4.78
CA THR A 307 10.29 18.03 4.34
C THR A 307 10.09 18.34 2.86
N ALA A 308 9.96 17.30 2.02
CA ALA A 308 9.69 17.47 0.61
C ALA A 308 8.28 18.07 0.41
N THR A 309 8.17 19.01 -0.52
CA THR A 309 6.90 19.69 -0.84
C THR A 309 6.29 19.19 -2.15
N ALA A 310 6.93 18.23 -2.82
CA ALA A 310 6.49 17.65 -4.08
C ALA A 310 7.01 16.20 -4.22
N GLU A 311 6.31 15.42 -5.04
CA GLU A 311 6.74 14.08 -5.48
C GLU A 311 7.93 14.17 -6.47
N GLY A 312 8.73 13.11 -6.55
CA GLY A 312 9.74 12.93 -7.60
C GLY A 312 11.12 12.63 -7.04
N SER A 313 12.10 13.48 -7.33
CA SER A 313 13.48 13.30 -6.87
C SER A 313 14.00 14.53 -6.16
N LEU A 314 14.73 14.31 -5.06
CA LEU A 314 15.34 15.34 -4.23
C LEU A 314 16.85 15.06 -4.14
N ASP A 315 17.64 16.11 -4.36
CA ASP A 315 19.09 16.06 -4.22
C ASP A 315 19.50 16.68 -2.87
N LEU A 316 20.18 15.89 -2.03
CA LEU A 316 20.75 16.33 -0.76
C LEU A 316 22.27 16.40 -0.87
N TYR A 317 22.88 17.44 -0.33
CA TYR A 317 24.31 17.68 -0.48
C TYR A 317 25.01 17.71 0.89
N VAL A 318 25.85 16.72 1.14
CA VAL A 318 26.64 16.59 2.37
C VAL A 318 28.07 17.06 2.11
N ASP A 319 28.69 17.71 3.09
CA ASP A 319 30.10 18.12 2.99
C ASP A 319 31.02 16.91 2.85
N ALA A 320 31.91 16.94 1.85
CA ALA A 320 32.89 15.86 1.66
C ALA A 320 33.92 15.78 2.80
N ALA A 321 34.14 16.87 3.54
CA ALA A 321 35.07 16.90 4.68
C ALA A 321 34.52 16.19 5.93
N ASN A 322 33.19 16.08 6.07
CA ASN A 322 32.52 15.48 7.23
C ASN A 322 32.03 14.04 6.96
N SER A 323 32.38 13.48 5.81
CA SER A 323 31.78 12.25 5.31
C SER A 323 32.70 11.04 5.31
N ALA A 324 32.09 9.88 5.60
CA ALA A 324 32.71 8.58 5.71
C ALA A 324 33.64 8.21 4.54
N VAL A 325 34.54 7.26 4.81
CA VAL A 325 35.31 6.53 3.80
C VAL A 325 34.33 6.00 2.74
N LYS A 326 34.41 6.57 1.52
CA LYS A 326 33.74 6.14 0.28
C LYS A 326 32.27 6.56 0.04
N GLY A 327 31.79 7.69 0.56
CA GLY A 327 30.56 8.32 0.00
C GLY A 327 29.26 7.51 0.15
N PHE A 328 29.16 6.61 1.13
CA PHE A 328 27.92 5.89 1.45
C PHE A 328 27.19 6.55 2.64
N TYR A 329 25.87 6.67 2.55
CA TYR A 329 25.05 7.33 3.57
C TYR A 329 23.78 6.54 3.85
N LYS A 330 23.29 6.58 5.10
CA LYS A 330 21.94 6.12 5.43
C LYS A 330 21.01 7.32 5.40
N VAL A 331 20.00 7.29 4.53
CA VAL A 331 18.97 8.34 4.46
C VAL A 331 17.71 7.81 5.11
N CYS A 332 17.31 8.43 6.20
CA CYS A 332 16.06 8.14 6.89
C CYS A 332 14.97 9.10 6.42
N PHE A 333 13.72 8.65 6.41
CA PHE A 333 12.57 9.47 6.02
C PHE A 333 11.40 9.31 6.99
N ARG A 334 10.58 10.36 7.13
CA ARG A 334 9.41 10.45 8.02
C ARG A 334 8.18 10.79 7.20
N VAL A 335 7.02 10.24 7.53
CA VAL A 335 5.75 10.49 6.81
C VAL A 335 5.05 11.72 7.42
N PRO A 336 4.35 12.56 6.64
CA PRO A 336 3.63 13.72 7.17
C PRO A 336 2.59 13.32 8.23
N GLY A 337 2.51 14.11 9.31
CA GLY A 337 1.57 13.87 10.41
C GLY A 337 2.08 12.97 11.54
N ALA A 338 3.36 12.59 11.55
CA ALA A 338 4.02 11.93 12.68
C ALA A 338 4.40 12.87 13.85
N ASN A 339 4.17 14.18 13.72
CA ASN A 339 4.64 15.22 14.67
C ASN A 339 3.53 16.16 15.19
N THR A 340 2.32 15.67 15.48
CA THR A 340 1.27 16.52 16.12
C THR A 340 1.07 16.26 17.61
N GLY A 341 1.95 15.48 18.27
CA GLY A 341 1.98 15.33 19.72
C GLY A 341 3.24 15.98 20.30
N THR A 342 3.05 16.99 21.15
CA THR A 342 4.13 17.68 21.89
C THR A 342 4.71 16.75 22.99
N PRO A 343 5.98 16.89 23.41
CA PRO A 343 6.74 15.89 24.19
C PRO A 343 6.11 15.44 25.50
#